data_AF-A0A1A6GMJ9-F1
#
_entry.id   AF-A0A1A6GMJ9-F1
#
_cell.length_a   1.000
_cell.length_b   1.000
_cell.length_c   1.000
_cell.angle_alpha   90.00
_cell.angle_beta   90.00
_cell.angle_gamma   90.00
#
_symmetry.space_group_name_H-M   'P 1'
#
loop_
_entity.id
_entity.type
_entity.pdbx_description
1 polymer ?
#
loop_
_entity_poly.entity_id
_entity_poly.type
_entity_poly.pdbx_seq_one_letter_code
_entity_poly.pdbx_strand_id
1 'polypeptide(L)'
;MQRMLIVRSLRQDRVAFCVTSFIITNLGSRFIEPPVLNMKLVSGSAFLPTQPQHPAVGSEPTPVLPGHWVFLANCHLSLSWMPNLDKLVEQLQVEDPHPSFRLWLSSSPHPDFPISILQASIKMTTEPPKGLKANMTRLYQLMTEAQFTRCSKPAKYKKLLFALCFFHSILLERKKFLQLGWNIIYGFNDSDFEGLGWDHTQVSENLLSLYLDEYEETPWDALKYLIAGVNYGGHVTDDWDRRLLTTYINDYFCDQSLTTPSYR
;
A
#
# COMPACT_ATOMS: atom_id res chain seq x y z
N MET A 1 -12.84 -24.73 20.31
CA MET A 1 -12.79 -25.48 19.04
C MET A 1 -14.17 -26.00 18.58
N GLN A 2 -14.90 -26.77 19.40
CA GLN A 2 -16.21 -27.35 18.99
C GLN A 2 -17.24 -26.30 18.52
N ARG A 3 -17.32 -25.14 19.18
CA ARG A 3 -18.20 -24.03 18.75
C ARG A 3 -17.88 -23.49 17.35
N MET A 4 -16.60 -23.50 16.94
CA MET A 4 -16.19 -23.08 15.58
C MET A 4 -16.64 -24.08 14.51
N LEU A 5 -16.66 -25.38 14.83
CA LEU A 5 -17.16 -26.41 13.90
C LEU A 5 -18.66 -26.20 13.63
N ILE A 6 -19.44 -25.90 14.67
CA ILE A 6 -20.87 -25.57 14.54
C ILE A 6 -21.07 -24.31 13.68
N VAL A 7 -20.30 -23.25 13.94
CA VAL A 7 -20.36 -22.02 13.12
C VAL A 7 -19.98 -22.31 11.67
N ARG A 8 -18.96 -23.13 11.42
CA ARG A 8 -18.59 -23.54 10.07
C ARG A 8 -19.70 -24.30 9.35
N SER A 9 -20.45 -25.14 10.05
CA SER A 9 -21.54 -25.92 9.46
C SER A 9 -22.83 -25.12 9.26
N LEU A 10 -23.13 -24.13 10.11
CA LEU A 10 -24.43 -23.43 10.10
C LEU A 10 -24.35 -21.97 9.61
N ARG A 11 -23.18 -21.33 9.69
CA ARG A 11 -22.96 -19.89 9.45
C ARG A 11 -21.55 -19.65 8.89
N GLN A 12 -21.31 -20.13 7.67
CA GLN A 12 -19.99 -20.02 7.03
C GLN A 12 -19.49 -18.56 6.94
N ASP A 13 -20.41 -17.61 6.76
CA ASP A 13 -20.16 -16.16 6.76
C ASP A 13 -19.57 -15.63 8.09
N ARG A 14 -19.77 -16.35 9.19
CA ARG A 14 -19.29 -15.96 10.53
C ARG A 14 -18.01 -16.66 10.95
N VAL A 15 -17.49 -17.59 10.14
CA VAL A 15 -16.29 -18.36 10.49
C VAL A 15 -15.09 -17.44 10.69
N ALA A 16 -14.86 -16.49 9.78
CA ALA A 16 -13.75 -15.54 9.89
C ALA A 16 -13.81 -14.74 11.20
N PHE A 17 -14.98 -14.18 11.53
CA PHE A 17 -15.19 -13.45 12.78
C PHE A 17 -14.99 -14.32 14.02
N CYS A 18 -15.45 -15.57 13.97
CA CYS A 18 -15.32 -16.51 15.08
C CYS A 18 -13.85 -16.90 15.31
N VAL A 19 -13.10 -17.17 14.24
CA VAL A 19 -11.66 -17.45 14.30
C VAL A 19 -10.90 -16.24 14.84
N THR A 20 -11.19 -15.05 14.32
CA THR A 20 -10.60 -13.79 14.80
C THR A 20 -10.83 -13.63 16.30
N SER A 21 -12.08 -13.72 16.75
CA SER A 21 -12.42 -13.55 18.17
C SER A 21 -11.74 -14.60 19.07
N PHE A 22 -11.63 -15.83 18.58
CA PHE A 22 -10.93 -16.90 19.29
C PHE A 22 -9.44 -16.57 19.46
N ILE A 23 -8.76 -16.11 18.40
CA ILE A 23 -7.35 -15.72 18.46
C ILE A 23 -7.16 -14.54 19.42
N ILE A 24 -8.00 -13.49 19.34
CA ILE A 24 -7.91 -12.33 20.26
C ILE A 24 -8.03 -12.78 21.72
N THR A 25 -9.00 -13.65 22.00
CA THR A 25 -9.29 -14.08 23.37
C THR A 25 -8.16 -14.93 23.97
N ASN A 26 -7.49 -15.76 23.15
CA ASN A 26 -6.50 -16.71 23.64
C ASN A 26 -5.05 -16.24 23.50
N LEU A 27 -4.74 -15.45 22.47
CA LEU A 27 -3.37 -15.02 22.14
C LEU A 27 -3.20 -13.49 22.22
N GLY A 28 -4.30 -12.73 22.13
CA GLY A 28 -4.30 -11.26 22.12
C GLY A 28 -4.45 -10.66 20.71
N SER A 29 -4.83 -9.37 20.65
CA SER A 29 -5.13 -8.66 19.40
C SER A 29 -3.93 -8.53 18.44
N ARG A 30 -2.70 -8.46 18.98
CA ARG A 30 -1.45 -8.36 18.21
C ARG A 30 -1.19 -9.48 17.19
N PHE A 31 -1.89 -10.61 17.30
CA PHE A 31 -1.75 -11.75 16.39
C PHE A 31 -2.67 -11.66 15.16
N ILE A 32 -3.47 -10.60 15.07
CA ILE A 32 -4.44 -10.38 13.98
C ILE A 32 -4.23 -9.01 13.35
N GLU A 33 -3.85 -8.03 14.17
CA GLU A 33 -3.46 -6.72 13.69
C GLU A 33 -2.15 -6.83 12.90
N PRO A 34 -2.11 -6.35 11.64
CA PRO A 34 -0.87 -6.35 10.89
C PRO A 34 0.16 -5.49 11.63
N PRO A 35 1.40 -5.98 11.82
CA PRO A 35 2.43 -5.21 12.51
C PRO A 35 2.73 -3.94 11.71
N VAL A 36 2.87 -2.81 12.41
CA VAL A 36 3.32 -1.57 11.78
C VAL A 36 4.73 -1.78 11.27
N LEU A 37 4.92 -1.60 9.96
CA LEU A 37 6.22 -1.69 9.33
C LEU A 37 7.16 -0.64 9.93
N ASN A 38 8.16 -1.09 10.68
CA ASN A 38 9.20 -0.23 11.21
C ASN A 38 10.57 -0.72 10.76
N MET A 39 11.10 -0.07 9.71
CA MET A 39 12.39 -0.39 9.11
C MET A 39 13.55 -0.32 10.13
N LYS A 40 13.44 0.54 11.16
CA LYS A 40 14.46 0.70 12.20
C LYS A 40 14.52 -0.51 13.13
N LEU A 41 13.37 -1.10 13.46
CA LEU A 41 13.31 -2.33 14.26
C LEU A 41 13.88 -3.52 13.50
N VAL A 42 13.62 -3.61 12.18
CA VAL A 42 14.15 -4.69 11.34
C VAL A 42 15.66 -4.58 11.17
N SER A 43 16.17 -3.35 10.96
CA SER A 43 17.61 -3.09 10.76
C SER A 43 18.46 -3.43 12.01
N GLY A 44 17.92 -3.22 13.21
CA GLY A 44 18.59 -3.53 14.49
C GLY A 44 18.44 -4.96 14.98
N SER A 45 17.52 -5.76 14.42
CA SER A 45 17.32 -7.17 14.77
C SER A 45 18.19 -8.12 13.95
N ALA A 46 18.69 -7.65 12.80
CA ALA A 46 19.66 -8.39 12.01
C ALA A 46 21.03 -8.27 12.70
N PHE A 47 21.51 -9.40 13.24
CA PHE A 47 22.75 -9.60 13.99
C PHE A 47 22.72 -9.11 15.45
N LEU A 48 22.27 -10.00 16.36
CA LEU A 48 22.88 -10.05 17.68
C LEU A 48 24.27 -10.68 17.51
N PRO A 49 25.38 -9.98 17.85
CA PRO A 49 26.70 -10.55 17.71
C PRO A 49 26.91 -11.57 18.84
N THR A 50 26.95 -12.86 18.50
CA THR A 50 27.75 -13.80 19.29
C THR A 50 29.20 -13.38 19.13
N GLN A 51 29.84 -13.00 20.24
CA GLN A 51 31.21 -12.48 20.30
C GLN A 51 32.21 -13.30 19.47
N PRO A 52 33.20 -12.67 18.80
CA PRO A 52 34.27 -13.40 18.14
C PRO A 52 35.43 -13.66 19.12
N GLN A 53 35.97 -14.88 19.11
CA GLN A 53 37.33 -15.16 19.58
C GLN A 53 38.22 -15.56 18.40
N HIS A 54 39.30 -14.80 18.29
CA HIS A 54 40.55 -14.99 17.52
C HIS A 54 40.66 -14.58 16.04
N PRO A 55 41.84 -14.05 15.64
CA PRO A 55 42.10 -13.53 14.31
C PRO A 55 42.83 -14.54 13.42
N ALA A 56 42.55 -14.53 12.12
CA ALA A 56 43.50 -15.04 11.13
C ALA A 56 43.40 -14.24 9.81
N VAL A 57 44.59 -13.99 9.28
CA VAL A 57 44.97 -13.17 8.13
C VAL A 57 44.72 -13.91 6.81
N GLY A 58 44.32 -13.19 5.75
CA GLY A 58 44.72 -13.56 4.38
C GLY A 58 43.71 -13.34 3.25
N SER A 59 44.07 -12.40 2.35
CA SER A 59 43.81 -12.31 0.89
C SER A 59 42.39 -12.04 0.34
N GLU A 60 42.35 -11.00 -0.51
CA GLU A 60 41.21 -10.44 -1.27
C GLU A 60 40.47 -11.45 -2.17
N PRO A 61 39.17 -11.20 -2.42
CA PRO A 61 38.77 -10.37 -3.55
C PRO A 61 38.02 -9.11 -3.08
N THR A 62 38.02 -8.05 -3.91
CA THR A 62 37.46 -6.71 -3.62
C THR A 62 36.29 -6.72 -2.62
N PRO A 63 36.50 -6.20 -1.40
CA PRO A 63 35.56 -6.37 -0.31
C PRO A 63 34.31 -5.54 -0.61
N VAL A 64 33.16 -6.12 -0.28
CA VAL A 64 31.97 -5.37 0.07
C VAL A 64 32.43 -4.26 1.04
N LEU A 65 32.49 -3.01 0.57
CA LEU A 65 33.03 -1.89 1.34
C LEU A 65 32.34 -1.86 2.71
N PRO A 66 33.10 -1.73 3.82
CA PRO A 66 32.56 -1.92 5.16
C PRO A 66 31.31 -1.05 5.38
N GLY A 67 30.17 -1.72 5.55
CA GLY A 67 28.89 -1.11 5.91
C GLY A 67 27.98 -0.59 4.80
N HIS A 68 28.16 -1.02 3.55
CA HIS A 68 27.25 -0.64 2.46
C HIS A 68 25.94 -1.43 2.51
N TRP A 69 24.85 -0.80 2.04
CA TRP A 69 23.55 -1.42 1.89
C TRP A 69 23.31 -1.67 0.40
N VAL A 70 22.93 -2.90 0.05
CA VAL A 70 22.58 -3.27 -1.31
C VAL A 70 21.07 -3.51 -1.36
N PHE A 71 20.38 -2.84 -2.28
CA PHE A 71 18.96 -3.05 -2.52
C PHE A 71 18.74 -3.53 -3.96
N LEU A 72 18.21 -4.74 -4.11
CA LEU A 72 17.80 -5.29 -5.39
C LEU A 72 16.28 -5.19 -5.50
N ALA A 73 15.82 -4.32 -6.40
CA ALA A 73 14.41 -4.12 -6.64
C ALA A 73 13.87 -5.07 -7.72
N ASN A 74 12.61 -5.47 -7.59
CA ASN A 74 11.86 -6.20 -8.62
C ASN A 74 12.51 -7.52 -9.06
N CYS A 75 13.04 -8.31 -8.13
CA CYS A 75 13.76 -9.55 -8.42
C CYS A 75 12.95 -10.58 -9.24
N HIS A 76 11.62 -10.60 -9.09
CA HIS A 76 10.71 -11.38 -9.94
C HIS A 76 10.83 -11.12 -11.45
N LEU A 77 11.40 -9.99 -11.88
CA LEU A 77 11.64 -9.71 -13.30
C LEU A 77 12.93 -10.36 -13.83
N SER A 78 13.80 -10.88 -12.94
CA SER A 78 15.10 -11.46 -13.29
C SER A 78 15.30 -12.85 -12.66
N LEU A 79 14.29 -13.72 -12.80
CA LEU A 79 14.31 -15.07 -12.23
C LEU A 79 15.48 -15.92 -12.75
N SER A 80 15.92 -15.71 -13.98
CA SER A 80 17.06 -16.41 -14.58
C SER A 80 18.39 -16.12 -13.86
N TRP A 81 18.53 -14.96 -13.21
CA TRP A 81 19.73 -14.59 -12.47
C TRP A 81 19.68 -15.00 -11.00
N MET A 82 18.50 -15.32 -10.47
CA MET A 82 18.30 -15.67 -9.07
C MET A 82 19.15 -16.86 -8.56
N PRO A 83 19.45 -17.91 -9.36
CA PRO A 83 20.39 -18.95 -8.93
C PRO A 83 21.82 -18.45 -8.69
N ASN A 84 22.24 -17.38 -9.38
CA ASN A 84 23.55 -16.77 -9.16
C ASN A 84 23.55 -15.95 -7.87
N LEU A 85 22.45 -15.22 -7.61
CA LEU A 85 22.28 -14.52 -6.33
C LEU A 85 22.27 -15.49 -5.15
N ASP A 86 21.66 -16.67 -5.31
CA ASP A 86 21.62 -17.68 -4.26
C ASP A 86 23.03 -18.13 -3.84
N LYS A 87 23.89 -18.45 -4.83
CA LYS A 87 25.29 -18.77 -4.59
C LYS A 87 26.05 -17.63 -3.89
N LEU A 88 25.75 -16.38 -4.26
CA LEU A 88 26.36 -15.20 -3.64
C LEU A 88 25.91 -15.08 -2.17
N VAL A 89 24.62 -15.32 -1.87
CA VAL A 89 24.10 -15.32 -0.50
C VAL A 89 24.74 -16.42 0.35
N GLU A 90 24.94 -17.62 -0.20
CA GLU A 90 25.65 -18.71 0.48
C GLU A 90 27.11 -18.33 0.79
N GLN A 91 27.82 -17.73 -0.17
CA GLN A 91 29.19 -17.25 0.03
C GLN A 91 29.26 -16.18 1.12
N LEU A 92 28.33 -15.21 1.10
CA LEU A 92 28.23 -14.17 2.13
C LEU A 92 27.95 -14.75 3.52
N GLN A 93 27.41 -15.94 3.68
CA GLN A 93 27.25 -16.53 5.02
C GLN A 93 28.57 -17.12 5.55
N VAL A 94 29.46 -17.55 4.65
CA VAL A 94 30.76 -18.15 5.00
C VAL A 94 31.82 -17.08 5.25
N GLU A 95 31.80 -15.99 4.48
CA GLU A 95 32.81 -14.92 4.54
C GLU A 95 32.66 -13.95 5.72
N ASP A 96 31.63 -14.13 6.57
CA ASP A 96 31.33 -13.27 7.75
C ASP A 96 31.38 -11.76 7.43
N PRO A 97 30.39 -11.25 6.67
CA PRO A 97 30.39 -9.89 6.18
C PRO A 97 30.31 -8.89 7.32
N HIS A 98 30.79 -7.67 7.05
CA HIS A 98 30.83 -6.60 8.04
C HIS A 98 29.47 -6.44 8.76
N PRO A 99 29.43 -6.27 10.11
CA PRO A 99 28.18 -6.27 10.88
C PRO A 99 27.12 -5.22 10.46
N SER A 100 27.51 -4.17 9.74
CA SER A 100 26.61 -3.15 9.20
C SER A 100 26.21 -3.36 7.74
N PHE A 101 26.74 -4.37 7.05
CA PHE A 101 26.30 -4.76 5.71
C PHE A 101 24.85 -5.25 5.76
N ARG A 102 24.06 -4.86 4.76
CA ARG A 102 22.66 -5.31 4.61
C ARG A 102 22.36 -5.56 3.13
N LEU A 103 21.80 -6.72 2.83
CA LEU A 103 21.24 -7.06 1.53
C LEU A 103 19.70 -7.04 1.62
N TRP A 104 19.06 -6.20 0.83
CA TRP A 104 17.62 -6.05 0.74
C TRP A 104 17.12 -6.47 -0.63
N LEU A 105 16.00 -7.19 -0.67
CA LEU A 105 15.36 -7.66 -1.90
C LEU A 105 13.91 -7.17 -1.92
N SER A 106 13.43 -6.68 -3.05
CA SER A 106 11.99 -6.51 -3.31
C SER A 106 11.54 -7.43 -4.44
N SER A 107 10.43 -8.15 -4.23
CA SER A 107 9.89 -9.06 -5.23
C SER A 107 8.39 -9.26 -5.04
N SER A 108 7.66 -9.35 -6.14
CA SER A 108 6.33 -9.95 -6.16
C SER A 108 6.46 -11.46 -5.90
N PRO A 109 5.45 -12.12 -5.27
CA PRO A 109 5.45 -13.56 -5.10
C PRO A 109 5.53 -14.28 -6.46
N HIS A 110 6.43 -15.24 -6.60
CA HIS A 110 6.60 -16.03 -7.82
C HIS A 110 6.97 -17.49 -7.46
N PRO A 111 6.38 -18.51 -8.12
CA PRO A 111 6.65 -19.92 -7.82
C PRO A 111 8.12 -20.31 -8.02
N ASP A 112 8.78 -19.75 -9.03
CA ASP A 112 10.19 -20.04 -9.35
C ASP A 112 11.20 -19.20 -8.56
N PHE A 113 10.75 -18.41 -7.57
CA PHE A 113 11.68 -17.67 -6.72
C PHE A 113 12.44 -18.64 -5.80
N PRO A 114 13.78 -18.54 -5.66
CA PRO A 114 14.56 -19.52 -4.90
C PRO A 114 14.11 -19.65 -3.44
N ILE A 115 13.79 -20.87 -3.06
CA ILE A 115 13.34 -21.21 -1.70
C ILE A 115 14.47 -21.02 -0.68
N SER A 116 15.72 -21.27 -1.07
CA SER A 116 16.93 -21.05 -0.29
C SER A 116 17.06 -19.60 0.19
N ILE A 117 16.99 -18.63 -0.74
CA ILE A 117 16.99 -17.19 -0.41
C ILE A 117 15.80 -16.83 0.48
N LEU A 118 14.61 -17.41 0.22
CA LEU A 118 13.49 -17.24 1.13
C LEU A 118 13.86 -17.77 2.50
N GLN A 119 14.20 -19.05 2.68
CA GLN A 119 14.54 -19.63 3.99
C GLN A 119 15.58 -18.82 4.77
N ALA A 120 16.64 -18.34 4.11
CA ALA A 120 17.71 -17.55 4.70
C ALA A 120 17.36 -16.07 5.02
N SER A 121 16.28 -15.52 4.46
CA SER A 121 15.93 -14.10 4.63
C SER A 121 14.89 -13.85 5.73
N ILE A 122 14.84 -12.61 6.22
CA ILE A 122 13.69 -12.09 6.97
C ILE A 122 12.65 -11.64 5.95
N LYS A 123 11.44 -12.21 6.02
CA LYS A 123 10.37 -11.91 5.07
C LYS A 123 9.43 -10.88 5.66
N MET A 124 9.02 -9.97 4.79
CA MET A 124 8.13 -8.89 5.15
C MET A 124 7.20 -8.62 3.99
N THR A 125 5.91 -8.60 4.28
CA THR A 125 4.86 -8.36 3.28
C THR A 125 4.27 -6.99 3.53
N THR A 126 4.37 -6.11 2.54
CA THR A 126 3.63 -4.84 2.52
C THR A 126 2.23 -5.12 1.97
N GLU A 127 1.26 -5.33 2.85
CA GLU A 127 -0.13 -5.39 2.43
C GLU A 127 -0.74 -3.98 2.42
N PRO A 128 -1.55 -3.63 1.40
CA PRO A 128 -2.28 -2.37 1.42
C PRO A 128 -3.24 -2.35 2.63
N PRO A 129 -3.49 -1.17 3.23
CA PRO A 129 -4.42 -1.06 4.35
C PRO A 129 -5.78 -1.64 3.99
N LYS A 130 -6.39 -2.34 4.96
CA LYS A 130 -7.71 -2.95 4.78
C LYS A 130 -8.77 -2.12 5.49
N GLY A 131 -9.76 -1.66 4.72
CA GLY A 131 -10.93 -0.97 5.23
C GLY A 131 -10.90 0.52 4.90
N LEU A 132 -12.09 1.11 4.73
CA LEU A 132 -12.25 2.52 4.37
C LEU A 132 -11.46 3.46 5.30
N LYS A 133 -11.59 3.29 6.62
CA LYS A 133 -10.89 4.13 7.60
C LYS A 133 -9.37 4.07 7.44
N ALA A 134 -8.82 2.86 7.28
CA ALA A 134 -7.38 2.69 7.15
C ALA A 134 -6.84 3.28 5.83
N ASN A 135 -7.59 3.11 4.73
CA ASN A 135 -7.28 3.76 3.45
C ASN A 135 -7.28 5.28 3.61
N MET A 136 -8.36 5.87 4.15
CA MET A 136 -8.43 7.31 4.38
C MET A 136 -7.31 7.83 5.28
N THR A 137 -7.03 7.16 6.40
CA THR A 137 -5.94 7.56 7.30
C THR A 137 -4.60 7.57 6.57
N ARG A 138 -4.33 6.56 5.73
CA ARG A 138 -3.12 6.54 4.90
C ARG A 138 -3.10 7.73 3.94
N LEU A 139 -4.19 7.98 3.20
CA LEU A 139 -4.26 9.10 2.24
C LEU A 139 -4.02 10.45 2.92
N TYR A 140 -4.56 10.66 4.13
CA TYR A 140 -4.31 11.87 4.91
C TYR A 140 -2.87 11.98 5.42
N GLN A 141 -2.22 10.86 5.75
CA GLN A 141 -0.81 10.87 6.18
C GLN A 141 0.16 11.20 5.04
N LEU A 142 -0.25 10.98 3.78
CA LEU A 142 0.53 11.35 2.60
C LEU A 142 0.45 12.85 2.30
N MET A 143 -0.56 13.56 2.83
CA MET A 143 -0.73 14.99 2.60
C MET A 143 0.14 15.82 3.52
N THR A 144 0.88 16.76 2.94
CA THR A 144 1.66 17.74 3.70
C THR A 144 0.79 18.90 4.17
N GLU A 145 1.19 19.55 5.26
CA GLU A 145 0.48 20.72 5.80
C GLU A 145 0.38 21.85 4.76
N ALA A 146 1.44 22.08 3.98
CA ALA A 146 1.47 23.09 2.92
C ALA A 146 0.44 22.82 1.82
N GLN A 147 0.24 21.56 1.41
CA GLN A 147 -0.81 21.19 0.46
C GLN A 147 -2.20 21.45 1.05
N PHE A 148 -2.38 21.14 2.34
CA PHE A 148 -3.66 21.30 3.02
C PHE A 148 -4.13 22.77 3.14
N THR A 149 -3.20 23.73 3.05
CA THR A 149 -3.47 25.18 3.13
C THR A 149 -3.32 25.91 1.80
N ARG A 150 -3.09 25.19 0.69
CA ARG A 150 -2.73 25.80 -0.60
C ARG A 150 -3.85 26.60 -1.27
N CYS A 151 -5.10 26.16 -1.12
CA CYS A 151 -6.25 26.74 -1.83
C CYS A 151 -6.77 28.02 -1.16
N SER A 152 -7.15 29.01 -1.99
CA SER A 152 -7.75 30.29 -1.55
C SER A 152 -9.08 30.12 -0.79
N LYS A 153 -9.79 28.99 -1.04
CA LYS A 153 -11.09 28.64 -0.44
C LYS A 153 -10.94 27.39 0.44
N PRO A 154 -10.24 27.47 1.59
CA PRO A 154 -9.84 26.30 2.37
C PRO A 154 -11.02 25.48 2.91
N ALA A 155 -12.17 26.11 3.19
CA ALA A 155 -13.35 25.41 3.67
C ALA A 155 -13.96 24.48 2.60
N LYS A 156 -14.07 24.95 1.35
CA LYS A 156 -14.57 24.14 0.22
C LYS A 156 -13.58 23.04 -0.12
N TYR A 157 -12.30 23.40 -0.24
CA TYR A 157 -11.23 22.48 -0.58
C TYR A 157 -11.14 21.31 0.39
N LYS A 158 -11.13 21.54 1.72
CA LYS A 158 -11.03 20.46 2.72
C LYS A 158 -12.20 19.47 2.67
N LYS A 159 -13.43 19.95 2.39
CA LYS A 159 -14.61 19.09 2.23
C LYS A 159 -14.50 18.22 0.98
N LEU A 160 -14.09 18.81 -0.14
CA LEU A 160 -13.94 18.08 -1.41
C LEU A 160 -12.72 17.15 -1.41
N LEU A 161 -11.66 17.49 -0.69
CA LEU A 161 -10.52 16.63 -0.45
C LEU A 161 -10.94 15.37 0.33
N PHE A 162 -11.75 15.54 1.38
CA PHE A 162 -12.33 14.40 2.10
C PHE A 162 -13.19 13.54 1.16
N ALA A 163 -14.06 14.17 0.36
CA ALA A 163 -14.89 13.47 -0.61
C ALA A 163 -14.06 12.69 -1.63
N LEU A 164 -12.94 13.25 -2.11
CA LEU A 164 -12.00 12.58 -3.01
C LEU A 164 -11.30 11.40 -2.34
N CYS A 165 -10.78 11.58 -1.11
CA CYS A 165 -10.17 10.50 -0.32
C CYS A 165 -11.16 9.35 -0.09
N PHE A 166 -12.42 9.69 0.22
CA PHE A 166 -13.47 8.71 0.46
C PHE A 166 -13.86 7.98 -0.82
N PHE A 167 -14.04 8.71 -1.92
CA PHE A 167 -14.28 8.16 -3.26
C PHE A 167 -13.20 7.15 -3.63
N HIS A 168 -11.93 7.53 -3.59
CA HIS A 168 -10.81 6.62 -3.88
C HIS A 168 -10.81 5.39 -2.95
N SER A 169 -11.02 5.60 -1.65
CA SER A 169 -11.07 4.51 -0.67
C SER A 169 -12.18 3.50 -0.97
N ILE A 170 -13.34 3.94 -1.47
CA ILE A 170 -14.43 3.06 -1.89
C ILE A 170 -14.01 2.23 -3.10
N LEU A 171 -13.41 2.84 -4.12
CA LEU A 171 -13.00 2.11 -5.32
C LEU A 171 -11.98 1.01 -4.99
N LEU A 172 -11.02 1.30 -4.10
CA LEU A 172 -10.06 0.33 -3.58
C LEU A 172 -10.74 -0.81 -2.82
N GLU A 173 -11.67 -0.50 -1.91
CA GLU A 173 -12.35 -1.52 -1.09
C GLU A 173 -13.30 -2.38 -1.91
N ARG A 174 -13.90 -1.84 -2.97
CA ARG A 174 -14.78 -2.60 -3.87
C ARG A 174 -14.06 -3.76 -4.56
N LYS A 175 -12.76 -3.64 -4.81
CA LYS A 175 -11.93 -4.74 -5.35
C LYS A 175 -12.03 -6.04 -4.54
N LYS A 176 -12.29 -5.94 -3.23
CA LYS A 176 -12.44 -7.10 -2.34
C LYS A 176 -13.65 -7.97 -2.66
N PHE A 177 -14.66 -7.40 -3.31
CA PHE A 177 -15.89 -8.11 -3.68
C PHE A 177 -15.79 -8.76 -5.08
N LEU A 178 -14.62 -8.74 -5.71
CA LEU A 178 -14.36 -9.34 -7.02
C LEU A 178 -15.44 -8.89 -8.03
N GLN A 179 -16.07 -9.84 -8.72
CA GLN A 179 -17.12 -9.62 -9.73
C GLN A 179 -18.39 -8.94 -9.19
N LEU A 180 -18.63 -8.95 -7.86
CA LEU A 180 -19.74 -8.20 -7.25
C LEU A 180 -19.36 -6.72 -7.01
N GLY A 181 -18.06 -6.43 -6.94
CA GLY A 181 -17.53 -5.08 -6.78
C GLY A 181 -17.33 -4.38 -8.12
N TRP A 182 -16.75 -5.08 -9.09
CA TRP A 182 -16.50 -4.61 -10.45
C TRP A 182 -16.67 -5.79 -11.40
N ASN A 183 -17.26 -5.58 -12.57
CA ASN A 183 -17.33 -6.63 -13.59
C ASN A 183 -15.91 -7.06 -14.01
N ILE A 184 -14.99 -6.09 -14.13
CA ILE A 184 -13.57 -6.31 -14.42
C ILE A 184 -12.71 -5.79 -13.26
N ILE A 185 -11.72 -6.58 -12.82
CA ILE A 185 -10.86 -6.20 -11.70
C ILE A 185 -9.84 -5.13 -12.16
N TYR A 186 -10.16 -3.87 -11.92
CA TYR A 186 -9.27 -2.74 -12.20
C TYR A 186 -8.19 -2.59 -11.13
N GLY A 187 -6.97 -2.24 -11.57
CA GLY A 187 -5.82 -2.00 -10.72
C GLY A 187 -5.67 -0.53 -10.34
N PHE A 188 -6.67 0.07 -9.69
CA PHE A 188 -6.51 1.42 -9.15
C PHE A 188 -5.32 1.44 -8.20
N ASN A 189 -4.39 2.36 -8.44
CA ASN A 189 -3.13 2.44 -7.75
C ASN A 189 -3.01 3.78 -7.02
N ASP A 190 -1.96 3.90 -6.21
CA ASP A 190 -1.68 5.15 -5.54
C ASP A 190 -1.46 6.27 -6.56
N SER A 191 -0.90 6.03 -7.75
CA SER A 191 -0.76 7.05 -8.80
C SER A 191 -2.05 7.70 -9.31
N ASP A 192 -3.20 7.03 -9.18
CA ASP A 192 -4.51 7.60 -9.52
C ASP A 192 -4.99 8.63 -8.48
N PHE A 193 -4.40 8.59 -7.28
CA PHE A 193 -4.65 9.49 -6.16
C PHE A 193 -3.45 10.42 -5.84
N GLU A 194 -2.23 9.94 -6.05
CA GLU A 194 -0.92 10.40 -5.59
C GLU A 194 0.15 10.22 -6.69
N GLY A 195 0.60 11.29 -7.32
CA GLY A 195 1.83 11.24 -8.11
C GLY A 195 3.05 10.93 -7.23
N LEU A 196 3.54 9.69 -7.22
CA LEU A 196 4.80 9.33 -6.58
C LEU A 196 5.98 9.86 -7.39
N GLY A 197 6.40 11.09 -7.12
CA GLY A 197 7.59 11.67 -7.71
C GLY A 197 7.77 13.14 -7.36
N TRP A 198 9.03 13.54 -7.21
CA TRP A 198 9.54 14.90 -7.01
C TRP A 198 9.18 15.90 -8.13
N ASP A 199 8.29 15.53 -9.06
CA ASP A 199 7.87 16.34 -10.19
C ASP A 199 6.34 16.42 -10.27
N HIS A 200 5.85 17.60 -10.63
CA HIS A 200 4.48 18.07 -10.53
C HIS A 200 3.46 17.22 -11.32
N THR A 201 2.92 16.14 -10.76
CA THR A 201 1.72 15.48 -11.35
C THR A 201 0.81 14.83 -10.31
N GLN A 202 0.17 15.65 -9.48
CA GLN A 202 -1.01 15.23 -8.69
C GLN A 202 -2.24 15.52 -9.55
N VAL A 203 -2.88 14.52 -10.17
CA VAL A 203 -3.94 14.82 -11.15
C VAL A 203 -5.20 15.30 -10.43
N SER A 204 -5.84 14.48 -9.59
CA SER A 204 -7.14 14.87 -9.02
C SER A 204 -7.08 15.96 -7.93
N GLU A 205 -6.03 16.00 -7.10
CA GLU A 205 -5.89 17.05 -6.07
C GLU A 205 -5.48 18.40 -6.68
N ASN A 206 -4.49 18.46 -7.58
CA ASN A 206 -4.11 19.73 -8.20
C ASN A 206 -5.26 20.27 -9.06
N LEU A 207 -5.99 19.40 -9.76
CA LEU A 207 -7.18 19.83 -10.51
C LEU A 207 -8.23 20.42 -9.57
N LEU A 208 -8.42 19.82 -8.39
CA LEU A 208 -9.34 20.35 -7.40
C LEU A 208 -8.91 21.75 -6.92
N SER A 209 -7.64 21.94 -6.55
CA SER A 209 -7.16 23.25 -6.09
C SER A 209 -7.19 24.30 -7.19
N LEU A 210 -6.72 23.96 -8.41
CA LEU A 210 -6.70 24.85 -9.56
C LEU A 210 -8.10 25.35 -9.92
N TYR A 211 -9.07 24.45 -10.10
CA TYR A 211 -10.42 24.84 -10.49
C TYR A 211 -11.17 25.57 -9.37
N LEU A 212 -10.90 25.26 -8.10
CA LEU A 212 -11.50 26.01 -7.00
C LEU A 212 -10.94 27.43 -6.88
N ASP A 213 -9.68 27.65 -7.26
CA ASP A 213 -9.06 28.97 -7.25
C ASP A 213 -9.43 29.80 -8.48
N GLU A 214 -9.55 29.17 -9.65
CA GLU A 214 -9.86 29.84 -10.93
C GLU A 214 -11.32 30.29 -11.04
N TYR A 215 -12.27 29.51 -10.51
CA TYR A 215 -13.71 29.78 -10.67
C TYR A 215 -14.38 30.18 -9.35
N GLU A 216 -15.24 31.21 -9.36
CA GLU A 216 -16.04 31.61 -8.19
C GLU A 216 -17.07 30.53 -7.80
N GLU A 217 -17.84 30.09 -8.78
CA GLU A 217 -18.75 28.95 -8.67
C GLU A 217 -18.01 27.64 -8.90
N THR A 218 -18.45 26.57 -8.23
CA THR A 218 -17.79 25.26 -8.32
C THR A 218 -18.19 24.56 -9.61
N PRO A 219 -17.25 24.29 -10.54
CA PRO A 219 -17.58 23.70 -11.84
C PRO A 219 -17.71 22.17 -11.71
N TRP A 220 -18.86 21.74 -11.21
CA TRP A 220 -19.13 20.33 -10.88
C TRP A 220 -18.92 19.38 -12.06
N ASP A 221 -19.45 19.71 -13.23
CA ASP A 221 -19.37 18.84 -14.40
C ASP A 221 -17.92 18.64 -14.86
N ALA A 222 -17.12 19.72 -14.84
CA ALA A 222 -15.70 19.66 -15.17
C ALA A 222 -14.92 18.80 -14.17
N LEU A 223 -15.12 19.03 -12.86
CA LEU A 223 -14.47 18.24 -11.81
C LEU A 223 -14.82 16.76 -11.90
N LYS A 224 -16.11 16.43 -12.06
CA LYS A 224 -16.58 15.05 -12.20
C LYS A 224 -16.01 14.38 -13.44
N TYR A 225 -16.01 15.08 -14.57
CA TYR A 225 -15.49 14.55 -15.82
C TYR A 225 -13.98 14.31 -15.75
N LEU A 226 -13.21 15.26 -15.23
CA LEU A 226 -11.76 15.12 -15.12
C LEU A 226 -11.36 14.03 -14.11
N ILE A 227 -12.02 13.96 -12.96
CA ILE A 227 -11.73 12.95 -11.94
C ILE A 227 -12.23 11.58 -12.41
N ALA A 228 -13.54 11.41 -12.58
CA ALA A 228 -14.12 10.09 -12.85
C ALA A 228 -14.06 9.69 -14.33
N GLY A 229 -14.20 10.62 -15.26
CA GLY A 229 -14.23 10.32 -16.69
C GLY A 229 -12.84 10.10 -17.29
N VAL A 230 -11.87 10.94 -16.90
CA VAL A 230 -10.50 10.93 -17.43
C VAL A 230 -9.56 10.16 -16.51
N ASN A 231 -9.37 10.60 -15.26
CA ASN A 231 -8.35 10.02 -14.38
C ASN A 231 -8.68 8.56 -14.00
N TYR A 232 -9.82 8.33 -13.35
CA TYR A 232 -10.24 6.96 -12.99
C TYR A 232 -10.85 6.20 -14.17
N GLY A 233 -11.58 6.90 -15.03
CA GLY A 233 -12.27 6.32 -16.17
C GLY A 233 -11.35 5.83 -17.29
N GLY A 234 -10.09 6.27 -17.32
CA GLY A 234 -9.06 5.74 -18.23
C GLY A 234 -8.72 4.28 -17.97
N HIS A 235 -8.93 3.78 -16.74
CA HIS A 235 -8.75 2.37 -16.40
C HIS A 235 -9.98 1.51 -16.69
N VAL A 236 -11.17 2.13 -16.74
CA VAL A 236 -12.44 1.43 -16.79
C VAL A 236 -12.89 1.25 -18.23
N THR A 237 -12.93 -0.02 -18.65
CA THR A 237 -13.25 -0.44 -20.02
C THR A 237 -14.70 -0.90 -20.20
N ASP A 238 -15.39 -1.30 -19.13
CA ASP A 238 -16.78 -1.77 -19.17
C ASP A 238 -17.77 -0.62 -18.91
N ASP A 239 -18.86 -0.57 -19.68
CA ASP A 239 -19.83 0.53 -19.61
C ASP A 239 -20.64 0.51 -18.30
N TRP A 240 -20.92 -0.68 -17.74
CA TRP A 240 -21.62 -0.78 -16.46
C TRP A 240 -20.74 -0.36 -15.29
N ASP A 241 -19.47 -0.74 -15.32
CA ASP A 241 -18.47 -0.28 -14.36
C ASP A 241 -18.23 1.24 -14.49
N ARG A 242 -18.24 1.78 -15.71
CA ARG A 242 -18.17 3.24 -15.94
C ARG A 242 -19.39 3.95 -15.36
N ARG A 243 -20.59 3.41 -15.54
CA ARG A 243 -21.82 3.95 -14.92
C ARG A 243 -21.74 3.94 -13.40
N LEU A 244 -21.21 2.86 -12.81
CA LEU A 244 -21.00 2.75 -11.37
C LEU A 244 -20.04 3.84 -10.86
N LEU A 245 -18.90 4.03 -11.53
CA LEU A 245 -17.91 5.07 -11.23
C LEU A 245 -18.54 6.48 -11.28
N THR A 246 -19.31 6.76 -12.34
CA THR A 246 -20.05 8.02 -12.50
C THR A 246 -21.12 8.21 -11.42
N THR A 247 -21.74 7.12 -10.93
CA THR A 247 -22.72 7.20 -9.83
C THR A 247 -22.05 7.66 -8.55
N TYR A 248 -20.90 7.07 -8.19
CA TYR A 248 -20.16 7.45 -6.99
C TYR A 248 -19.67 8.90 -7.02
N ILE A 249 -19.08 9.36 -8.13
CA ILE A 249 -18.59 10.74 -8.19
C ILE A 249 -19.73 11.76 -8.10
N ASN A 250 -20.91 11.45 -8.67
CA ASN A 250 -22.07 12.34 -8.61
C ASN A 250 -22.63 12.49 -7.20
N ASP A 251 -22.57 11.44 -6.39
CA ASP A 251 -23.06 11.44 -5.02
C ASP A 251 -22.16 12.28 -4.09
N TYR A 252 -20.83 12.19 -4.30
CA TYR A 252 -19.84 12.89 -3.47
C TYR A 252 -19.51 14.32 -3.92
N PHE A 253 -19.53 14.59 -5.23
CA PHE A 253 -19.26 15.92 -5.79
C PHE A 253 -20.57 16.61 -6.15
N CYS A 254 -21.25 17.15 -5.13
CA CYS A 254 -22.51 17.88 -5.30
C CYS A 254 -22.61 19.03 -4.28
N ASP A 255 -23.54 19.95 -4.47
CA ASP A 255 -23.72 21.08 -3.55
C ASP A 255 -24.07 20.64 -2.12
N GLN A 256 -24.70 19.49 -1.95
CA GLN A 256 -25.02 18.95 -0.62
C GLN A 256 -23.76 18.62 0.18
N SER A 257 -22.66 18.20 -0.47
CA SER A 257 -21.40 17.90 0.21
C SER A 257 -20.69 19.16 0.74
N LEU A 258 -20.98 20.32 0.16
CA LEU A 258 -20.46 21.61 0.62
C LEU A 258 -21.36 22.28 1.65
N THR A 259 -22.67 22.13 1.54
CA THR A 259 -23.67 22.86 2.35
C THR A 259 -24.05 22.13 3.63
N THR A 260 -24.08 20.79 3.61
CA THR A 260 -24.53 19.98 4.74
C THR A 260 -23.42 19.83 5.79
N PRO A 261 -23.68 20.13 7.06
CA PRO A 261 -22.77 19.78 8.15
C PRO A 261 -22.67 18.25 8.27
N SER A 262 -21.45 17.70 8.28
CA SER A 262 -21.21 16.26 8.40
C SER A 262 -21.93 15.42 7.32
N TYR A 263 -21.89 15.87 6.07
CA TYR A 263 -22.37 15.12 4.90
C TYR A 263 -21.79 13.69 4.91
N ARG A 264 -22.65 12.68 4.78
CA ARG A 264 -22.34 11.25 4.86
C ARG A 264 -22.66 10.56 3.55
#